data_AF-A0A3D4XT48-F1
#
_entry.id   AF-A0A3D4XT48-F1
#
_cell.length_a   1.000
_cell.length_b   1.000
_cell.length_c   1.000
_cell.angle_alpha   90.00
_cell.angle_beta   90.00
_cell.angle_gamma   90.00
#
_symmetry.space_group_name_H-M   'P 1'
#
loop_
_entity.id
_entity.type
_entity.pdbx_description
1 polymer ?
#
loop_
_entity_poly.entity_id
_entity_poly.type
_entity_poly.pdbx_seq_one_letter_code
_entity_poly.pdbx_strand_id
1 'polypeptide(L)'
;MCPVLQESSPNNGSSYFSHTGNIVLIFNEDIFAGTGNFVISNGSDSQTISVNDEKQVVINGRVVTINPTNDLLENSHYNMTFLPNVLTDKVGNNFAGLTLPTQLNFYTHSISSTLKDTFSTGKNLTEKLNAKALDGYLKNATVFADANGDGIQNADEATTTTDENGNFELINAKGTLVVSGGIDLSTGNAFEGTLKAPEGSVVVTPLTTVLQGFIDEKQTPAEAKKSVAKAFGFDSTVDLTSYDPISEMINSTRTPSTQTAATQIMASSAQIVNFLVTAGRVLQGAAGDNGNLSTKDANDALLKSLVTSIKEGNGAISMNDSALLKTVLVNGAKEANAQAQAGGLPPKFDATNFTDKIGKMADTVTAVLKEAADNIINAVNKSNTEQPLTLLKNMDKISTFAQNDAGKSLQQAAIELDIKDDIALQKALQNQVKLLTGLPAKQAIENNNVQTEKAVPTILAAGTQNPVQPNPNNPNTNSPNTPPGTNNSTAPNANDSGTPPSTATPPNSNNPNTNSPNTPPGTNNSTAPNTNDSGTPPSTTTPPNSNNPNTNSPNTPPGTNNSTAPNANDSGTPPSTATPPNSNNPNTNSPNTPPSTNNPIAPTNDSGALSDTQLPHDAPPLIGVVGTPNDHIA
;
A
#
# COMPACT_ATOMS: atom_id res chain seq x y z
N MET A 1 22.62 -22.75 -23.50
CA MET A 1 24.08 -22.59 -23.20
C MET A 1 24.36 -23.57 -22.07
N CYS A 2 25.31 -23.37 -21.14
CA CYS A 2 25.04 -23.91 -19.80
C CYS A 2 23.98 -23.00 -19.17
N PRO A 3 22.93 -23.54 -18.52
CA PRO A 3 21.96 -22.70 -17.83
C PRO A 3 22.60 -21.83 -16.75
N VAL A 4 21.91 -20.75 -16.41
CA VAL A 4 22.31 -19.76 -15.41
C VAL A 4 21.10 -19.45 -14.53
N LEU A 5 21.25 -19.69 -13.23
CA LEU A 5 20.29 -19.24 -12.22
C LEU A 5 20.23 -17.70 -12.26
N GLN A 6 19.04 -17.14 -12.42
CA GLN A 6 18.79 -15.69 -12.40
C GLN A 6 18.36 -15.25 -11.00
N GLU A 7 17.40 -15.97 -10.42
CA GLU A 7 16.75 -15.63 -9.15
C GLU A 7 16.50 -16.91 -8.32
N SER A 8 16.45 -16.78 -7.00
CA SER A 8 15.98 -17.83 -6.11
C SER A 8 15.05 -17.26 -5.03
N SER A 9 14.13 -18.09 -4.55
CA SER A 9 13.31 -17.84 -3.38
C SER A 9 13.50 -19.02 -2.43
N PRO A 10 14.09 -18.83 -1.24
CA PRO A 10 14.62 -17.57 -0.72
C PRO A 10 15.82 -17.05 -1.53
N ASN A 11 16.06 -15.75 -1.45
CA ASN A 11 17.32 -15.17 -1.92
C ASN A 11 18.50 -15.67 -1.06
N ASN A 12 19.68 -15.77 -1.65
CA ASN A 12 20.88 -16.18 -0.91
C ASN A 12 21.22 -15.14 0.18
N GLY A 13 21.21 -15.56 1.45
CA GLY A 13 21.37 -14.70 2.63
C GLY A 13 20.05 -14.18 3.23
N SER A 14 18.89 -14.65 2.75
CA SER A 14 17.58 -14.26 3.30
C SER A 14 17.46 -14.57 4.79
N SER A 15 16.84 -13.67 5.56
CA SER A 15 16.70 -13.78 7.01
C SER A 15 15.30 -14.20 7.48
N TYR A 16 14.31 -14.20 6.57
CA TYR A 16 12.89 -14.38 6.89
C TYR A 16 12.17 -15.38 5.96
N PHE A 17 12.80 -16.51 5.64
CA PHE A 17 12.13 -17.56 4.87
C PHE A 17 11.07 -18.30 5.71
N SER A 18 9.94 -18.67 5.10
CA SER A 18 8.93 -19.48 5.80
C SER A 18 9.44 -20.90 6.01
N HIS A 19 9.36 -21.40 7.25
CA HIS A 19 9.73 -22.78 7.58
C HIS A 19 8.88 -23.84 6.84
N THR A 20 7.67 -23.49 6.39
CA THR A 20 6.79 -24.33 5.55
C THR A 20 6.88 -23.99 4.05
N GLY A 21 7.83 -23.14 3.65
CA GLY A 21 7.85 -22.48 2.35
C GLY A 21 8.43 -23.29 1.19
N ASN A 22 7.91 -23.02 0.00
CA ASN A 22 8.42 -23.53 -1.28
C ASN A 22 9.76 -22.87 -1.64
N ILE A 23 10.79 -23.65 -1.94
CA ILE A 23 12.06 -23.15 -2.49
C ILE A 23 11.96 -23.13 -4.02
N VAL A 24 12.14 -21.96 -4.64
CA VAL A 24 12.00 -21.76 -6.09
C VAL A 24 13.33 -21.30 -6.68
N LEU A 25 13.71 -21.84 -7.84
CA LEU A 25 14.90 -21.49 -8.62
C LEU A 25 14.46 -21.10 -10.04
N ILE A 26 14.83 -19.92 -10.51
CA ILE A 26 14.42 -19.38 -11.82
C ILE A 26 15.66 -19.19 -12.69
N PHE A 27 15.64 -19.74 -13.90
CA PHE A 27 16.77 -19.77 -14.82
C PHE A 27 16.56 -18.88 -16.06
N ASN A 28 17.64 -18.65 -16.82
CA ASN A 28 17.63 -17.90 -18.07
C ASN A 28 16.94 -18.64 -19.23
N GLU A 29 16.93 -19.98 -19.20
CA GLU A 29 16.43 -20.88 -20.24
C GLU A 29 15.68 -22.08 -19.62
N ASP A 30 14.99 -22.88 -20.44
CA ASP A 30 14.19 -24.00 -19.95
C ASP A 30 15.05 -25.15 -19.40
N ILE A 31 14.65 -25.67 -18.25
CA ILE A 31 15.36 -26.66 -17.44
C ILE A 31 14.66 -28.01 -17.51
N PHE A 32 15.46 -29.08 -17.38
CA PHE A 32 15.03 -30.46 -17.31
C PHE A 32 15.69 -31.16 -16.11
N ALA A 33 15.01 -32.17 -15.57
CA ALA A 33 15.55 -33.01 -14.50
C ALA A 33 16.71 -33.85 -15.04
N GLY A 34 17.86 -33.75 -14.36
CA GLY A 34 19.02 -34.60 -14.61
C GLY A 34 19.07 -35.75 -13.60
N THR A 35 20.21 -35.89 -12.93
CA THR A 35 20.45 -36.98 -11.97
C THR A 35 21.06 -36.48 -10.67
N GLY A 36 20.57 -36.98 -9.54
CA GLY A 36 21.02 -36.61 -8.19
C GLY A 36 19.92 -35.93 -7.37
N ASN A 37 20.33 -35.23 -6.31
CA ASN A 37 19.44 -34.70 -5.28
C ASN A 37 19.75 -33.22 -4.97
N PHE A 38 18.72 -32.52 -4.51
CA PHE A 38 18.86 -31.34 -3.65
C PHE A 38 19.10 -31.79 -2.21
N VAL A 39 19.98 -31.10 -1.49
CA VAL A 39 20.23 -31.31 -0.06
C VAL A 39 19.99 -29.99 0.67
N ILE A 40 18.99 -29.96 1.55
CA ILE A 40 18.60 -28.79 2.35
C ILE A 40 18.94 -29.11 3.81
N SER A 41 19.86 -28.39 4.43
CA SER A 41 20.32 -28.71 5.80
C SER A 41 20.75 -27.50 6.61
N ASN A 42 20.52 -27.53 7.93
CA ASN A 42 21.07 -26.62 8.92
C ASN A 42 22.18 -27.28 9.78
N GLY A 43 22.56 -28.53 9.46
CA GLY A 43 23.54 -29.35 10.18
C GLY A 43 22.96 -30.32 11.21
N SER A 44 21.73 -30.10 11.71
CA SER A 44 21.02 -31.02 12.62
C SER A 44 19.81 -31.70 11.95
N ASP A 45 19.06 -30.93 11.15
CA ASP A 45 18.14 -31.43 10.14
C ASP A 45 18.83 -31.44 8.76
N SER A 46 18.44 -32.40 7.92
CA SER A 46 18.99 -32.59 6.57
C SER A 46 18.00 -33.35 5.68
N GLN A 47 17.32 -32.63 4.80
CA GLN A 47 16.38 -33.20 3.83
C GLN A 47 17.06 -33.37 2.48
N THR A 48 17.13 -34.62 2.01
CA THR A 48 17.69 -34.99 0.70
C THR A 48 16.55 -35.37 -0.25
N ILE A 49 16.35 -34.57 -1.29
CA ILE A 49 15.21 -34.66 -2.21
C ILE A 49 15.73 -34.96 -3.62
N SER A 50 15.31 -36.09 -4.21
CA SER A 50 15.66 -36.42 -5.60
C SER A 50 15.06 -35.40 -6.56
N VAL A 51 15.81 -34.98 -7.59
CA VAL A 51 15.28 -34.10 -8.65
C VAL A 51 14.18 -34.77 -9.50
N ASN A 52 14.05 -36.09 -9.39
CA ASN A 52 12.98 -36.88 -10.01
C ASN A 52 11.91 -37.31 -8.99
N ASP A 53 11.84 -36.71 -7.80
CA ASP A 53 10.72 -36.90 -6.87
C ASP A 53 9.57 -35.95 -7.21
N GLU A 54 8.67 -36.39 -8.07
CA GLU A 54 7.49 -35.64 -8.52
C GLU A 54 6.53 -35.21 -7.38
N LYS A 55 6.72 -35.71 -6.14
CA LYS A 55 5.98 -35.29 -4.95
C LYS A 55 6.65 -34.18 -4.14
N GLN A 56 7.84 -33.74 -4.53
CA GLN A 56 8.61 -32.70 -3.86
C GLN A 56 9.25 -31.72 -4.83
N VAL A 57 9.45 -32.10 -6.09
CA VAL A 57 10.10 -31.30 -7.14
C VAL A 57 9.17 -31.18 -8.34
N VAL A 58 8.94 -29.95 -8.78
CA VAL A 58 8.24 -29.63 -10.05
C VAL A 58 9.17 -28.77 -10.90
N ILE A 59 9.38 -29.18 -12.15
CA ILE A 59 10.12 -28.39 -13.15
C ILE A 59 9.14 -28.00 -14.25
N ASN A 60 9.01 -26.70 -14.52
CA ASN A 60 8.15 -26.17 -15.56
C ASN A 60 8.87 -25.06 -16.34
N GLY A 61 9.37 -25.40 -17.53
CA GLY A 61 10.22 -24.50 -18.32
C GLY A 61 11.44 -24.07 -17.50
N ARG A 62 11.67 -22.77 -17.39
CA ARG A 62 12.79 -22.18 -16.63
C ARG A 62 12.68 -22.21 -15.10
N VAL A 63 11.59 -22.74 -14.54
CA VAL A 63 11.32 -22.70 -13.09
C VAL A 63 11.43 -24.11 -12.50
N VAL A 64 12.21 -24.24 -11.42
CA VAL A 64 12.26 -25.42 -10.57
C VAL A 64 11.73 -25.04 -9.20
N THR A 65 10.74 -25.76 -8.69
CA THR A 65 10.23 -25.58 -7.32
C THR A 65 10.43 -26.87 -6.52
N ILE A 66 10.99 -26.72 -5.32
CA ILE A 66 11.27 -27.77 -4.34
C ILE A 66 10.44 -27.46 -3.09
N ASN A 67 9.50 -28.34 -2.74
CA ASN A 67 8.68 -28.26 -1.54
C ASN A 67 8.94 -29.52 -0.68
N PRO A 68 9.70 -29.40 0.44
CA PRO A 68 10.02 -30.53 1.30
C PRO A 68 8.78 -31.15 1.98
N THR A 69 8.73 -32.48 2.05
CA THR A 69 7.60 -33.21 2.66
C THR A 69 7.43 -32.89 4.15
N ASN A 70 8.55 -32.76 4.86
CA ASN A 70 8.56 -32.27 6.24
C ASN A 70 8.86 -30.76 6.20
N ASP A 71 8.17 -29.97 7.02
CA ASP A 71 8.54 -28.57 7.19
C ASP A 71 9.98 -28.46 7.70
N LEU A 72 10.67 -27.40 7.29
CA LEU A 72 11.97 -27.06 7.87
C LEU A 72 11.76 -26.69 9.35
N LEU A 73 12.81 -26.86 10.17
CA LEU A 73 12.80 -26.29 11.50
C LEU A 73 12.71 -24.77 11.41
N GLU A 74 11.86 -24.16 12.23
CA GLU A 74 11.82 -22.72 12.42
C GLU A 74 13.11 -22.18 13.07
N ASN A 75 13.33 -20.87 12.97
CA ASN A 75 14.41 -20.14 13.66
C ASN A 75 15.80 -20.76 13.44
N SER A 76 16.06 -21.20 12.20
CA SER A 76 17.19 -22.07 11.84
C SER A 76 17.88 -21.63 10.55
N HIS A 77 19.22 -21.66 10.54
CA HIS A 77 20.02 -21.28 9.37
C HIS A 77 20.29 -22.47 8.44
N TYR A 78 19.54 -22.57 7.35
CA TYR A 78 19.65 -23.62 6.34
C TYR A 78 20.57 -23.22 5.17
N ASN A 79 21.03 -24.22 4.43
CA ASN A 79 21.60 -24.08 3.09
C ASN A 79 21.05 -25.16 2.16
N MET A 80 20.90 -24.82 0.87
CA MET A 80 20.63 -25.77 -0.20
C MET A 80 21.91 -26.00 -1.02
N THR A 81 22.27 -27.27 -1.21
CA THR A 81 23.34 -27.68 -2.12
C THR A 81 22.90 -28.80 -3.08
N PHE A 82 23.50 -28.83 -4.28
CA PHE A 82 23.30 -29.87 -5.29
C PHE A 82 24.41 -29.86 -6.36
N LEU A 83 24.63 -31.01 -7.00
CA LEU A 83 25.79 -31.26 -7.88
C LEU A 83 25.61 -30.80 -9.35
N PRO A 84 26.70 -30.65 -10.13
CA PRO A 84 26.70 -30.21 -11.54
C PRO A 84 26.23 -31.32 -12.51
N ASN A 85 24.98 -31.75 -12.37
CA ASN A 85 24.26 -32.73 -13.21
C ASN A 85 22.79 -32.91 -12.80
N VAL A 86 22.37 -32.30 -11.67
CA VAL A 86 21.01 -32.41 -11.13
C VAL A 86 19.99 -31.69 -12.03
N LEU A 87 20.39 -30.59 -12.66
CA LEU A 87 19.57 -29.82 -13.61
C LEU A 87 20.32 -29.62 -14.93
N THR A 88 19.64 -29.76 -16.07
CA THR A 88 20.23 -29.64 -17.42
C THR A 88 19.37 -28.81 -18.36
N ASP A 89 19.94 -28.31 -19.46
CA ASP A 89 19.17 -27.81 -20.60
C ASP A 89 18.62 -28.96 -21.47
N LYS A 90 17.86 -28.61 -22.52
CA LYS A 90 17.28 -29.54 -23.51
C LYS A 90 18.32 -30.30 -24.36
N VAL A 91 19.57 -29.84 -24.40
CA VAL A 91 20.67 -30.37 -25.22
C VAL A 91 21.60 -31.26 -24.37
N GLY A 92 21.46 -31.25 -23.04
CA GLY A 92 22.29 -32.00 -22.09
C GLY A 92 23.44 -31.19 -21.49
N ASN A 93 23.42 -29.85 -21.59
CA ASN A 93 24.36 -28.99 -20.86
C ASN A 93 23.91 -28.89 -19.40
N ASN A 94 24.76 -29.33 -18.47
CA ASN A 94 24.48 -29.26 -17.04
C ASN A 94 24.53 -27.81 -16.54
N PHE A 95 23.62 -27.44 -15.63
CA PHE A 95 23.86 -26.31 -14.73
C PHE A 95 25.05 -26.62 -13.80
N ALA A 96 25.78 -25.59 -13.38
CA ALA A 96 26.98 -25.72 -12.54
C ALA A 96 26.71 -26.25 -11.12
N GLY A 97 25.45 -26.28 -10.68
CA GLY A 97 25.05 -26.69 -9.34
C GLY A 97 25.33 -25.62 -8.27
N LEU A 98 24.82 -25.87 -7.07
CA LEU A 98 25.12 -25.10 -5.87
C LEU A 98 25.96 -26.00 -4.97
N THR A 99 27.27 -25.99 -5.14
CA THR A 99 28.17 -27.00 -4.53
C THR A 99 28.76 -26.55 -3.18
N LEU A 100 28.57 -25.28 -2.81
CA LEU A 100 29.01 -24.69 -1.54
C LEU A 100 27.80 -24.16 -0.75
N PRO A 101 27.73 -24.38 0.58
CA PRO A 101 26.66 -23.86 1.44
C PRO A 101 26.41 -22.34 1.33
N THR A 102 27.41 -21.56 0.95
CA THR A 102 27.32 -20.09 0.82
C THR A 102 26.67 -19.61 -0.48
N GLN A 103 26.31 -20.51 -1.41
CA GLN A 103 25.67 -20.16 -2.69
C GLN A 103 24.15 -20.01 -2.60
N LEU A 104 23.50 -20.77 -1.71
CA LEU A 104 22.10 -20.57 -1.33
C LEU A 104 21.93 -20.98 0.14
N ASN A 105 22.03 -19.99 1.03
CA ASN A 105 21.72 -20.10 2.45
C ASN A 105 20.61 -19.12 2.84
N PHE A 106 19.88 -19.44 3.90
CA PHE A 106 18.72 -18.67 4.36
C PHE A 106 18.37 -19.05 5.80
N TYR A 107 17.74 -18.12 6.53
CA TYR A 107 17.23 -18.34 7.87
C TYR A 107 15.71 -18.50 7.85
N THR A 108 15.20 -19.54 8.50
CA THR A 108 13.77 -19.83 8.61
C THR A 108 13.13 -19.12 9.79
N HIS A 109 11.85 -18.76 9.67
CA HIS A 109 11.04 -18.21 10.75
C HIS A 109 9.67 -18.91 10.85
N SER A 110 9.05 -18.78 12.02
CA SER A 110 7.73 -19.32 12.40
C SER A 110 6.53 -18.73 11.64
N ILE A 111 6.75 -18.16 10.45
CA ILE A 111 5.69 -17.70 9.54
C ILE A 111 5.20 -18.89 8.70
N SER A 112 3.87 -19.06 8.61
CA SER A 112 3.23 -20.21 7.95
C SER A 112 2.71 -19.81 6.57
N SER A 113 3.20 -20.47 5.51
CA SER A 113 2.74 -20.25 4.14
C SER A 113 1.44 -21.01 3.87
N THR A 114 0.37 -20.29 3.55
CA THR A 114 -0.99 -20.84 3.33
C THR A 114 -1.13 -21.78 2.11
N LEU A 115 -0.08 -21.92 1.29
CA LEU A 115 -0.08 -22.65 0.01
C LEU A 115 0.83 -23.90 0.00
N LYS A 116 1.07 -24.54 1.16
CA LYS A 116 1.85 -25.79 1.26
C LYS A 116 1.29 -26.94 0.39
N ASP A 117 -0.02 -26.95 0.12
CA ASP A 117 -0.73 -28.09 -0.46
C ASP A 117 -1.49 -27.76 -1.77
N THR A 118 -0.79 -27.76 -2.91
CA THR A 118 -1.38 -28.01 -4.24
C THR A 118 -0.35 -28.63 -5.19
N PHE A 119 0.12 -29.84 -4.88
CA PHE A 119 1.08 -30.60 -5.73
C PHE A 119 0.51 -31.11 -7.08
N SER A 120 -0.74 -30.79 -7.43
CA SER A 120 -1.40 -31.37 -8.60
C SER A 120 -1.18 -30.58 -9.89
N THR A 121 -0.74 -31.29 -10.94
CA THR A 121 -0.82 -30.93 -12.36
C THR A 121 0.02 -29.74 -12.86
N GLY A 122 1.35 -29.83 -12.74
CA GLY A 122 2.29 -29.28 -13.74
C GLY A 122 2.19 -27.79 -14.08
N LYS A 123 1.69 -26.97 -13.15
CA LYS A 123 1.52 -25.52 -13.31
C LYS A 123 2.78 -24.81 -12.83
N ASN A 124 3.05 -23.59 -13.34
CA ASN A 124 4.09 -22.72 -12.78
C ASN A 124 3.89 -22.55 -11.26
N LEU A 125 4.80 -23.11 -10.45
CA LEU A 125 4.85 -22.91 -8.99
C LEU A 125 5.70 -21.67 -8.61
N THR A 126 5.55 -20.62 -9.42
CA THR A 126 5.88 -19.25 -9.05
C THR A 126 4.63 -18.66 -8.41
N GLU A 127 4.64 -18.29 -7.12
CA GLU A 127 3.48 -17.70 -6.45
C GLU A 127 3.29 -16.24 -6.92
N LYS A 128 2.72 -16.09 -8.11
CA LYS A 128 2.49 -14.81 -8.79
C LYS A 128 1.25 -14.10 -8.26
N LEU A 129 1.42 -13.27 -7.25
CA LEU A 129 0.38 -12.35 -6.80
C LEU A 129 0.18 -11.25 -7.86
N ASN A 130 -0.89 -11.38 -8.64
CA ASN A 130 -1.34 -10.37 -9.60
C ASN A 130 -2.35 -9.45 -8.91
N ALA A 131 -2.05 -8.16 -8.83
CA ALA A 131 -2.77 -7.21 -7.97
C ALA A 131 -2.80 -5.78 -8.55
N LYS A 132 -3.45 -4.85 -7.85
CA LYS A 132 -3.60 -3.43 -8.23
C LYS A 132 -3.30 -2.50 -7.06
N ALA A 133 -2.72 -1.33 -7.34
CA ALA A 133 -2.56 -0.24 -6.36
C ALA A 133 -3.44 0.97 -6.72
N LEU A 134 -4.31 1.36 -5.79
CA LEU A 134 -5.42 2.28 -6.02
C LEU A 134 -5.51 3.39 -4.94
N ASP A 135 -4.99 4.57 -5.27
CA ASP A 135 -5.49 5.86 -4.74
C ASP A 135 -6.40 6.58 -5.78
N GLY A 136 -6.85 5.84 -6.79
CA GLY A 136 -6.59 6.22 -8.18
C GLY A 136 -5.46 5.32 -8.72
N TYR A 137 -5.53 4.84 -9.96
CA TYR A 137 -4.60 3.81 -10.45
C TYR A 137 -3.15 4.32 -10.42
N LEU A 138 -2.32 3.78 -9.53
CA LEU A 138 -0.96 4.26 -9.31
C LEU A 138 0.01 3.61 -10.31
N LYS A 139 0.59 4.38 -11.23
CA LYS A 139 1.63 3.96 -12.18
C LYS A 139 3.05 4.14 -11.61
N ASN A 140 3.98 3.24 -11.93
CA ASN A 140 5.39 3.29 -11.51
C ASN A 140 5.58 3.44 -9.98
N ALA A 141 4.60 3.03 -9.17
CA ALA A 141 4.71 2.98 -7.72
C ALA A 141 5.58 1.79 -7.33
N THR A 142 6.42 1.96 -6.31
CA THR A 142 7.22 0.86 -5.76
C THR A 142 6.32 0.03 -4.86
N VAL A 143 6.33 -1.29 -5.08
CA VAL A 143 5.58 -2.27 -4.30
C VAL A 143 6.57 -3.28 -3.73
N PHE A 144 6.40 -3.65 -2.47
CA PHE A 144 7.06 -4.83 -1.91
C PHE A 144 6.14 -5.56 -0.90
N ALA A 145 6.51 -6.78 -0.55
CA ALA A 145 5.89 -7.57 0.49
C ALA A 145 6.78 -7.57 1.74
N ASP A 146 6.39 -6.77 2.72
CA ASP A 146 6.97 -6.61 4.06
C ASP A 146 6.78 -7.89 4.86
N ALA A 147 7.77 -8.79 4.75
CA ALA A 147 7.74 -10.15 5.26
C ALA A 147 8.19 -10.24 6.73
N ASN A 148 8.93 -9.24 7.21
CA ASN A 148 9.44 -9.18 8.58
C ASN A 148 8.59 -8.28 9.51
N GLY A 149 7.79 -7.36 8.97
CA GLY A 149 6.92 -6.44 9.72
C GLY A 149 7.55 -5.10 10.12
N ASP A 150 8.74 -4.75 9.62
CA ASP A 150 9.36 -3.43 9.79
C ASP A 150 8.88 -2.40 8.74
N GLY A 151 8.40 -2.89 7.58
CA GLY A 151 7.90 -2.10 6.46
C GLY A 151 8.97 -1.25 5.74
N ILE A 152 10.24 -1.58 5.90
CA ILE A 152 11.36 -1.07 5.13
C ILE A 152 11.69 -2.15 4.11
N GLN A 153 11.79 -1.79 2.83
CA GLN A 153 12.10 -2.79 1.80
C GLN A 153 13.47 -3.43 2.04
N ASN A 154 13.47 -4.69 2.47
CA ASN A 154 14.66 -5.51 2.68
C ASN A 154 15.12 -6.15 1.35
N ALA A 155 16.38 -6.59 1.29
CA ALA A 155 16.98 -7.10 0.03
C ALA A 155 16.50 -8.51 -0.37
N ASP A 156 15.89 -9.25 0.55
CA ASP A 156 15.29 -10.57 0.34
C ASP A 156 13.76 -10.54 0.20
N GLU A 157 13.14 -9.35 0.24
CA GLU A 157 11.69 -9.19 0.08
C GLU A 157 11.26 -9.12 -1.38
N ALA A 158 10.10 -9.71 -1.67
CA ALA A 158 9.50 -9.67 -2.99
C ALA A 158 9.13 -8.22 -3.35
N THR A 159 9.69 -7.69 -4.45
CA THR A 159 9.47 -6.31 -4.89
C THR A 159 9.16 -6.23 -6.39
N THR A 160 8.45 -5.17 -6.80
CA THR A 160 8.07 -4.87 -8.18
C THR A 160 7.70 -3.39 -8.32
N THR A 161 7.39 -2.94 -9.53
CA THR A 161 6.79 -1.63 -9.79
C THR A 161 5.49 -1.76 -10.55
N THR A 162 4.51 -0.90 -10.28
CA THR A 162 3.23 -0.93 -11.01
C THR A 162 3.37 -0.50 -12.47
N ASP A 163 2.53 -1.09 -13.33
CA ASP A 163 2.50 -0.87 -14.78
C ASP A 163 1.81 0.45 -15.19
N GLU A 164 1.70 0.67 -16.50
CA GLU A 164 0.98 1.79 -17.12
C GLU A 164 -0.51 1.92 -16.74
N ASN A 165 -1.08 0.92 -16.03
CA ASN A 165 -2.50 0.82 -15.66
C ASN A 165 -2.70 0.62 -14.13
N GLY A 166 -1.64 0.68 -13.33
CA GLY A 166 -1.67 0.44 -11.89
C GLY A 166 -1.81 -1.02 -11.46
N ASN A 167 -1.59 -1.98 -12.37
CA ASN A 167 -1.42 -3.40 -12.02
C ASN A 167 0.00 -3.65 -11.52
N PHE A 168 0.22 -4.71 -10.74
CA PHE A 168 1.54 -5.25 -10.47
C PHE A 168 1.51 -6.78 -10.35
N GLU A 169 2.67 -7.39 -10.54
CA GLU A 169 2.90 -8.80 -10.22
C GLU A 169 4.08 -8.91 -9.26
N LEU A 170 3.85 -9.55 -8.10
CA LEU A 170 4.89 -9.97 -7.17
C LEU A 170 5.08 -11.49 -7.26
N ILE A 171 6.33 -11.94 -7.17
CA ILE A 171 6.70 -13.35 -7.07
C ILE A 171 6.94 -13.69 -5.61
N ASN A 172 6.21 -14.68 -5.09
CA ASN A 172 6.36 -15.22 -3.74
C ASN A 172 6.19 -14.16 -2.63
N ALA A 173 5.25 -13.23 -2.81
CA ALA A 173 4.88 -12.23 -1.78
C ALA A 173 4.49 -12.91 -0.45
N LYS A 174 4.98 -12.37 0.66
CA LYS A 174 4.72 -12.82 2.04
C LYS A 174 4.62 -11.59 2.95
N GLY A 175 3.77 -11.64 3.98
CA GLY A 175 3.53 -10.50 4.85
C GLY A 175 2.77 -9.34 4.18
N THR A 176 2.95 -8.13 4.71
CA THR A 176 2.15 -6.95 4.36
C THR A 176 2.53 -6.41 2.98
N LEU A 177 1.58 -6.15 2.10
CA LEU A 177 1.85 -5.45 0.85
C LEU A 177 2.00 -3.96 1.16
N VAL A 178 3.15 -3.36 0.80
CA VAL A 178 3.43 -1.94 1.00
C VAL A 178 3.65 -1.28 -0.37
N VAL A 179 2.96 -0.16 -0.60
CA VAL A 179 3.05 0.64 -1.84
C VAL A 179 3.44 2.08 -1.51
N SER A 180 4.39 2.64 -2.24
CA SER A 180 4.78 4.05 -2.11
C SER A 180 5.28 4.65 -3.43
N GLY A 181 5.18 5.99 -3.55
CA GLY A 181 5.59 6.72 -4.74
C GLY A 181 4.73 6.41 -5.97
N GLY A 182 5.30 6.63 -7.14
CA GLY A 182 4.59 6.53 -8.41
C GLY A 182 3.76 7.77 -8.75
N ILE A 183 2.93 7.66 -9.77
CA ILE A 183 2.05 8.71 -10.29
C ILE A 183 0.63 8.18 -10.27
N ASP A 184 -0.28 8.87 -9.61
CA ASP A 184 -1.71 8.59 -9.75
C ASP A 184 -2.17 8.99 -11.16
N LEU A 185 -2.70 8.03 -11.91
CA LEU A 185 -3.19 8.25 -13.27
C LEU A 185 -4.49 9.06 -13.32
N SER A 186 -5.24 9.18 -12.23
CA SER A 186 -6.45 10.01 -12.16
C SER A 186 -6.13 11.50 -12.08
N THR A 187 -5.28 11.92 -11.14
CA THR A 187 -4.88 13.33 -10.97
C THR A 187 -3.72 13.73 -11.89
N GLY A 188 -2.84 12.78 -12.24
CA GLY A 188 -1.58 13.02 -12.96
C GLY A 188 -0.42 13.48 -12.07
N ASN A 189 -0.59 13.46 -10.74
CA ASN A 189 0.42 13.90 -9.77
C ASN A 189 1.19 12.73 -9.17
N ALA A 190 2.37 13.02 -8.59
CA ALA A 190 3.11 12.03 -7.82
C ALA A 190 2.37 11.68 -6.52
N PHE A 191 2.28 10.40 -6.19
CA PHE A 191 1.70 9.93 -4.93
C PHE A 191 2.75 10.01 -3.81
N GLU A 192 2.58 10.97 -2.90
CA GLU A 192 3.51 11.22 -1.79
C GLU A 192 3.01 10.59 -0.46
N GLY A 193 2.24 9.50 -0.55
CA GLY A 193 1.77 8.71 0.58
C GLY A 193 2.39 7.31 0.68
N THR A 194 1.81 6.49 1.56
CA THR A 194 2.09 5.07 1.70
C THR A 194 0.76 4.34 1.83
N LEU A 195 0.54 3.29 1.03
CA LEU A 195 -0.60 2.38 1.18
C LEU A 195 -0.12 1.03 1.68
N LYS A 196 -0.98 0.33 2.44
CA LYS A 196 -0.76 -1.05 2.90
C LYS A 196 -1.93 -1.96 2.57
N ALA A 197 -1.70 -3.27 2.51
CA ALA A 197 -2.75 -4.29 2.52
C ALA A 197 -2.27 -5.61 3.16
N PRO A 198 -3.16 -6.43 3.72
CA PRO A 198 -2.81 -7.74 4.26
C PRO A 198 -2.25 -8.71 3.19
N GLU A 199 -1.47 -9.71 3.61
CA GLU A 199 -0.92 -10.74 2.73
C GLU A 199 -1.99 -11.34 1.80
N GLY A 200 -1.65 -11.50 0.52
CA GLY A 200 -2.54 -12.09 -0.49
C GLY A 200 -3.64 -11.18 -1.02
N SER A 201 -3.72 -9.91 -0.58
CA SER A 201 -4.65 -8.94 -1.17
C SER A 201 -4.33 -8.68 -2.64
N VAL A 202 -5.33 -8.75 -3.51
CA VAL A 202 -5.18 -8.42 -4.95
C VAL A 202 -5.50 -6.95 -5.25
N VAL A 203 -5.88 -6.17 -4.22
CA VAL A 203 -6.06 -4.71 -4.28
C VAL A 203 -5.40 -4.07 -3.05
N VAL A 204 -4.68 -2.97 -3.28
CA VAL A 204 -4.11 -2.10 -2.24
C VAL A 204 -4.74 -0.71 -2.35
N THR A 205 -5.36 -0.21 -1.29
CA THR A 205 -6.12 1.05 -1.20
C THR A 205 -5.90 1.75 0.15
N PRO A 206 -6.31 3.03 0.30
CA PRO A 206 -6.42 3.67 1.61
C PRO A 206 -7.28 2.88 2.62
N LEU A 207 -8.34 2.18 2.18
CA LEU A 207 -9.16 1.34 3.05
C LEU A 207 -8.50 0.01 3.44
N THR A 208 -7.73 -0.65 2.56
CA THR A 208 -6.88 -1.78 2.98
C THR A 208 -5.72 -1.33 3.88
N THR A 209 -5.32 -0.06 3.80
CA THR A 209 -4.30 0.51 4.68
C THR A 209 -4.83 0.61 6.11
N VAL A 210 -6.06 1.09 6.29
CA VAL A 210 -6.74 1.05 7.61
C VAL A 210 -7.02 -0.39 8.05
N LEU A 211 -7.37 -1.29 7.13
CA LEU A 211 -7.53 -2.72 7.42
C LEU A 211 -6.25 -3.35 7.98
N GLN A 212 -5.09 -3.05 7.38
CA GLN A 212 -3.81 -3.50 7.89
C GLN A 212 -3.50 -2.89 9.26
N GLY A 213 -3.74 -1.58 9.44
CA GLY A 213 -3.53 -0.91 10.72
C GLY A 213 -4.31 -1.56 11.88
N PHE A 214 -5.52 -2.11 11.64
CA PHE A 214 -6.25 -2.90 12.63
C PHE A 214 -5.57 -4.24 12.99
N ILE A 215 -4.90 -4.88 12.04
CA ILE A 215 -4.15 -6.15 12.24
C ILE A 215 -2.84 -5.85 12.98
N ASP A 216 -2.14 -4.77 12.62
CA ASP A 216 -0.98 -4.25 13.35
C ASP A 216 -1.36 -3.98 14.82
N GLU A 217 -2.54 -3.40 15.05
CA GLU A 217 -3.21 -3.17 16.33
C GLU A 217 -3.93 -4.42 16.93
N LYS A 218 -3.51 -5.61 16.47
CA LYS A 218 -3.78 -6.96 17.02
C LYS A 218 -5.21 -7.50 16.89
N GLN A 219 -5.98 -7.03 15.91
CA GLN A 219 -7.20 -7.75 15.47
C GLN A 219 -6.86 -8.87 14.48
N THR A 220 -7.70 -9.91 14.42
CA THR A 220 -7.65 -10.86 13.29
C THR A 220 -8.14 -10.19 12.00
N PRO A 221 -7.76 -10.68 10.79
CA PRO A 221 -8.26 -10.11 9.54
C PRO A 221 -9.81 -10.09 9.41
N ALA A 222 -10.49 -11.06 10.03
CA ALA A 222 -11.96 -11.13 10.03
C ALA A 222 -12.63 -10.13 10.99
N GLU A 223 -11.95 -9.71 12.05
CA GLU A 223 -12.37 -8.62 12.93
C GLU A 223 -12.05 -7.27 12.27
N ALA A 224 -10.84 -7.13 11.70
CA ALA A 224 -10.40 -5.94 10.99
C ALA A 224 -11.37 -5.57 9.85
N LYS A 225 -11.80 -6.54 9.01
CA LYS A 225 -12.79 -6.29 7.94
C LYS A 225 -14.11 -5.73 8.50
N LYS A 226 -14.59 -6.23 9.66
CA LYS A 226 -15.79 -5.71 10.34
C LYS A 226 -15.56 -4.34 10.97
N SER A 227 -14.38 -4.11 11.54
CA SER A 227 -14.00 -2.84 12.18
C SER A 227 -13.95 -1.70 11.16
N VAL A 228 -13.33 -1.92 10.00
CA VAL A 228 -13.32 -0.93 8.90
C VAL A 228 -14.73 -0.71 8.33
N ALA A 229 -15.49 -1.78 8.07
CA ALA A 229 -16.87 -1.66 7.56
C ALA A 229 -17.78 -0.88 8.53
N LYS A 230 -17.70 -1.16 9.84
CA LYS A 230 -18.40 -0.40 10.88
C LYS A 230 -17.96 1.08 10.91
N ALA A 231 -16.66 1.34 10.80
CA ALA A 231 -16.09 2.69 10.92
C ALA A 231 -16.53 3.62 9.79
N PHE A 232 -16.55 3.13 8.54
CA PHE A 232 -16.92 3.94 7.36
C PHE A 232 -18.33 3.65 6.82
N GLY A 233 -19.10 2.79 7.52
CA GLY A 233 -20.53 2.59 7.33
C GLY A 233 -20.96 1.83 6.08
N PHE A 234 -20.07 1.05 5.46
CA PHE A 234 -20.38 0.22 4.29
C PHE A 234 -20.65 -1.25 4.71
N ASP A 235 -21.18 -2.08 3.80
CA ASP A 235 -21.51 -3.47 4.12
C ASP A 235 -20.24 -4.32 4.33
N SER A 236 -20.17 -4.97 5.50
CA SER A 236 -19.18 -5.96 5.88
C SER A 236 -19.07 -7.20 4.97
N THR A 237 -20.01 -7.41 4.04
CA THR A 237 -19.88 -8.44 2.99
C THR A 237 -18.93 -8.04 1.85
N VAL A 238 -18.58 -6.75 1.71
CA VAL A 238 -17.65 -6.27 0.67
C VAL A 238 -16.21 -6.60 1.05
N ASP A 239 -15.54 -7.42 0.26
CA ASP A 239 -14.15 -7.79 0.52
C ASP A 239 -13.15 -6.76 -0.05
N LEU A 240 -12.77 -5.80 0.78
CA LEU A 240 -11.74 -4.78 0.47
C LEU A 240 -10.43 -5.35 -0.10
N THR A 241 -10.06 -6.60 0.21
CA THR A 241 -8.79 -7.20 -0.25
C THR A 241 -8.82 -7.61 -1.73
N SER A 242 -9.98 -7.54 -2.40
CA SER A 242 -10.15 -7.83 -3.83
C SER A 242 -11.08 -6.86 -4.58
N TYR A 243 -11.62 -5.85 -3.91
CA TYR A 243 -12.60 -4.92 -4.47
C TYR A 243 -11.92 -3.72 -5.14
N ASP A 244 -12.12 -3.54 -6.45
CA ASP A 244 -11.72 -2.33 -7.20
C ASP A 244 -12.92 -1.35 -7.25
N PRO A 245 -12.99 -0.35 -6.34
CA PRO A 245 -14.14 0.55 -6.25
C PRO A 245 -14.27 1.49 -7.46
N ILE A 246 -13.21 1.72 -8.24
CA ILE A 246 -13.28 2.52 -9.46
C ILE A 246 -14.01 1.71 -10.55
N SER A 247 -13.59 0.46 -10.75
CA SER A 247 -14.25 -0.47 -11.68
C SER A 247 -15.73 -0.69 -11.34
N GLU A 248 -16.05 -0.91 -10.07
CA GLU A 248 -17.42 -1.15 -9.60
C GLU A 248 -18.32 0.09 -9.69
N MET A 249 -17.77 1.30 -9.54
CA MET A 249 -18.51 2.57 -9.63
C MET A 249 -18.77 2.99 -11.09
N ILE A 250 -17.80 2.81 -11.99
CA ILE A 250 -17.91 3.24 -13.40
C ILE A 250 -18.68 2.22 -14.26
N ASN A 251 -18.69 0.93 -13.88
CA ASN A 251 -19.34 -0.11 -14.67
C ASN A 251 -20.89 -0.02 -14.64
N SER A 252 -21.48 0.30 -15.78
CA SER A 252 -22.93 0.48 -15.97
C SER A 252 -23.76 -0.81 -15.94
N THR A 253 -23.14 -2.00 -15.86
CA THR A 253 -23.86 -3.28 -15.70
C THR A 253 -24.00 -3.70 -14.23
N ARG A 254 -23.52 -2.88 -13.28
CA ARG A 254 -23.64 -3.13 -11.83
C ARG A 254 -25.00 -2.69 -11.30
N THR A 255 -25.39 -3.23 -10.15
CA THR A 255 -26.63 -2.80 -9.49
C THR A 255 -26.46 -1.41 -8.87
N PRO A 256 -27.56 -0.64 -8.70
CA PRO A 256 -27.49 0.64 -8.00
C PRO A 256 -26.94 0.53 -6.57
N SER A 257 -27.18 -0.58 -5.88
CA SER A 257 -26.60 -0.83 -4.55
C SER A 257 -25.09 -1.06 -4.59
N THR A 258 -24.58 -1.82 -5.57
CA THR A 258 -23.13 -1.99 -5.76
C THR A 258 -22.45 -0.66 -6.14
N GLN A 259 -23.04 0.14 -7.02
CA GLN A 259 -22.51 1.47 -7.38
C GLN A 259 -22.55 2.44 -6.19
N THR A 260 -23.59 2.38 -5.34
CA THR A 260 -23.67 3.17 -4.10
C THR A 260 -22.58 2.77 -3.11
N ALA A 261 -22.36 1.47 -2.89
CA ALA A 261 -21.28 0.97 -2.04
C ALA A 261 -19.89 1.37 -2.57
N ALA A 262 -19.65 1.21 -3.87
CA ALA A 262 -18.42 1.63 -4.54
C ALA A 262 -18.16 3.13 -4.36
N THR A 263 -19.20 3.96 -4.51
CA THR A 263 -19.14 5.42 -4.28
C THR A 263 -18.76 5.76 -2.84
N GLN A 264 -19.37 5.09 -1.84
CA GLN A 264 -19.06 5.30 -0.43
C GLN A 264 -17.63 4.85 -0.07
N ILE A 265 -17.16 3.75 -0.67
CA ILE A 265 -15.80 3.21 -0.52
C ILE A 265 -14.77 4.14 -1.16
N MET A 266 -15.04 4.70 -2.35
CA MET A 266 -14.23 5.75 -2.96
C MET A 266 -14.18 7.01 -2.08
N ALA A 267 -15.33 7.50 -1.61
CA ALA A 267 -15.42 8.73 -0.82
C ALA A 267 -14.64 8.60 0.49
N SER A 268 -14.78 7.46 1.17
CA SER A 268 -14.02 7.13 2.38
C SER A 268 -12.52 7.02 2.08
N SER A 269 -12.13 6.36 0.99
CA SER A 269 -10.71 6.22 0.59
C SER A 269 -10.06 7.58 0.33
N ALA A 270 -10.72 8.43 -0.46
CA ALA A 270 -10.27 9.79 -0.75
C ALA A 270 -10.13 10.63 0.53
N GLN A 271 -11.07 10.51 1.49
CA GLN A 271 -10.95 11.20 2.78
C GLN A 271 -9.78 10.68 3.65
N ILE A 272 -9.55 9.35 3.67
CA ILE A 272 -8.45 8.73 4.41
C ILE A 272 -7.10 9.19 3.85
N VAL A 273 -6.89 9.11 2.53
CA VAL A 273 -5.60 9.50 1.95
C VAL A 273 -5.34 11.00 2.06
N ASN A 274 -6.38 11.83 1.86
CA ASN A 274 -6.25 13.27 2.00
C ASN A 274 -5.87 13.63 3.44
N PHE A 275 -6.41 12.94 4.44
CA PHE A 275 -5.92 13.04 5.82
C PHE A 275 -4.45 12.61 5.94
N LEU A 276 -4.11 11.36 5.57
CA LEU A 276 -2.78 10.77 5.80
C LEU A 276 -1.67 11.59 5.12
N VAL A 277 -1.79 11.91 3.83
CA VAL A 277 -0.76 12.65 3.07
C VAL A 277 -0.62 14.09 3.59
N THR A 278 -1.73 14.80 3.81
CA THR A 278 -1.69 16.21 4.27
C THR A 278 -1.16 16.32 5.69
N ALA A 279 -1.62 15.44 6.61
CA ALA A 279 -1.13 15.43 7.98
C ALA A 279 0.33 14.94 8.04
N GLY A 280 0.69 13.91 7.25
CA GLY A 280 2.04 13.37 7.16
C GLY A 280 3.05 14.43 6.72
N ARG A 281 2.74 15.16 5.64
CA ARG A 281 3.50 16.35 5.22
C ARG A 281 3.72 17.37 6.34
N VAL A 282 2.70 17.65 7.15
CA VAL A 282 2.81 18.59 8.27
C VAL A 282 3.68 18.04 9.39
N LEU A 283 3.62 16.73 9.68
CA LEU A 283 4.58 16.10 10.60
C LEU A 283 6.01 16.25 10.07
N GLN A 284 6.26 15.98 8.79
CA GLN A 284 7.58 16.13 8.16
C GLN A 284 8.08 17.59 8.23
N GLY A 285 7.22 18.56 7.90
CA GLY A 285 7.58 19.98 7.99
C GLY A 285 7.85 20.44 9.43
N ALA A 286 7.11 19.92 10.41
CA ALA A 286 7.36 20.20 11.83
C ALA A 286 8.68 19.56 12.32
N ALA A 287 9.07 18.41 11.77
CA ALA A 287 10.38 17.77 11.95
C ALA A 287 11.51 18.43 11.13
N GLY A 288 11.19 19.42 10.29
CA GLY A 288 12.11 20.16 9.42
C GLY A 288 12.08 19.67 7.97
N ASP A 289 12.21 18.36 7.74
CA ASP A 289 12.13 17.75 6.42
C ASP A 289 11.81 16.23 6.48
N ASN A 290 11.76 15.60 5.30
CA ASN A 290 11.52 14.16 5.13
C ASN A 290 12.74 13.26 5.40
N GLY A 291 13.93 13.84 5.59
CA GLY A 291 15.13 13.14 6.05
C GLY A 291 15.16 12.97 7.57
N ASN A 292 14.53 13.91 8.29
CA ASN A 292 14.35 13.88 9.74
C ASN A 292 13.20 12.97 10.19
N LEU A 293 12.09 12.94 9.43
CA LEU A 293 10.97 12.03 9.63
C LEU A 293 10.50 11.49 8.26
N SER A 294 10.58 10.17 8.02
CA SER A 294 10.24 9.65 6.70
C SER A 294 8.74 9.71 6.42
N THR A 295 8.35 9.67 5.14
CA THR A 295 6.93 9.63 4.74
C THR A 295 6.24 8.39 5.30
N LYS A 296 6.95 7.26 5.41
CA LYS A 296 6.43 6.05 6.05
C LYS A 296 6.14 6.29 7.53
N ASP A 297 7.12 6.76 8.30
CA ASP A 297 6.99 6.87 9.76
C ASP A 297 5.88 7.88 10.14
N ALA A 298 5.77 8.97 9.39
CA ALA A 298 4.68 9.93 9.53
C ALA A 298 3.30 9.27 9.26
N ASN A 299 3.18 8.51 8.16
CA ASN A 299 1.94 7.84 7.78
C ASN A 299 1.58 6.68 8.73
N ASP A 300 2.55 5.85 9.14
CA ASP A 300 2.35 4.72 10.05
C ASP A 300 1.90 5.20 11.44
N ALA A 301 2.49 6.29 11.95
CA ALA A 301 2.08 6.90 13.21
C ALA A 301 0.66 7.51 13.16
N LEU A 302 0.31 8.18 12.05
CA LEU A 302 -1.04 8.72 11.83
C LEU A 302 -2.08 7.60 11.64
N LEU A 303 -1.73 6.55 10.90
CA LEU A 303 -2.55 5.36 10.67
C LEU A 303 -2.86 4.64 11.98
N LYS A 304 -1.83 4.37 12.79
CA LYS A 304 -2.00 3.76 14.12
C LYS A 304 -2.89 4.63 15.01
N SER A 305 -2.64 5.95 15.08
CA SER A 305 -3.48 6.85 15.86
C SER A 305 -4.93 6.90 15.38
N LEU A 306 -5.18 6.79 14.06
CA LEU A 306 -6.53 6.72 13.50
C LEU A 306 -7.24 5.44 13.95
N VAL A 307 -6.55 4.30 13.81
CA VAL A 307 -7.05 2.99 14.25
C VAL A 307 -7.32 2.96 15.75
N THR A 308 -6.45 3.51 16.59
CA THR A 308 -6.69 3.63 18.04
C THR A 308 -7.96 4.43 18.33
N SER A 309 -8.13 5.62 17.72
CA SER A 309 -9.34 6.43 17.91
C SER A 309 -10.62 5.77 17.39
N ILE A 310 -10.53 4.90 16.38
CA ILE A 310 -11.68 4.08 15.94
C ILE A 310 -11.93 2.90 16.91
N LYS A 311 -10.89 2.26 17.47
CA LYS A 311 -11.01 1.18 18.46
C LYS A 311 -11.71 1.65 19.75
N GLU A 312 -11.50 2.91 20.14
CA GLU A 312 -12.19 3.57 21.26
C GLU A 312 -13.61 4.05 20.90
N GLY A 313 -13.97 4.06 19.61
CA GLY A 313 -15.24 4.56 19.07
C GLY A 313 -16.37 3.53 19.02
N ASN A 314 -17.54 3.90 19.53
CA ASN A 314 -18.70 3.00 19.57
C ASN A 314 -19.50 2.92 18.25
N GLY A 315 -19.33 3.84 17.29
CA GLY A 315 -20.11 3.92 16.05
C GLY A 315 -19.27 4.02 14.78
N ALA A 316 -19.89 4.50 13.69
CA ALA A 316 -19.18 4.99 12.52
C ALA A 316 -18.49 6.33 12.82
N ILE A 317 -17.39 6.62 12.13
CA ILE A 317 -16.68 7.90 12.21
C ILE A 317 -17.03 8.79 11.01
N SER A 318 -16.70 10.08 11.10
CA SER A 318 -16.75 11.00 9.96
C SER A 318 -15.43 11.73 9.81
N MET A 319 -14.84 11.67 8.63
CA MET A 319 -13.56 12.35 8.32
C MET A 319 -13.70 13.88 8.18
N ASN A 320 -14.88 14.44 8.48
CA ASN A 320 -15.11 15.89 8.63
C ASN A 320 -15.32 16.33 10.10
N ASP A 321 -15.16 15.43 11.08
CA ASP A 321 -15.15 15.79 12.50
C ASP A 321 -13.77 16.34 12.92
N SER A 322 -13.67 17.66 13.06
CA SER A 322 -12.43 18.32 13.49
C SER A 322 -11.92 17.86 14.85
N ALA A 323 -12.78 17.39 15.78
CA ALA A 323 -12.33 16.89 17.08
C ALA A 323 -11.64 15.53 16.94
N LEU A 324 -12.20 14.65 16.11
CA LEU A 324 -11.55 13.39 15.73
C LEU A 324 -10.23 13.66 15.00
N LEU A 325 -10.26 14.46 13.91
CA LEU A 325 -9.04 14.75 13.13
C LEU A 325 -7.94 15.40 13.98
N LYS A 326 -8.29 16.29 14.92
CA LYS A 326 -7.35 16.92 15.85
C LYS A 326 -6.73 15.92 16.82
N THR A 327 -7.55 15.00 17.33
CA THR A 327 -7.08 13.92 18.22
C THR A 327 -6.10 13.02 17.48
N VAL A 328 -6.44 12.57 16.27
CA VAL A 328 -5.58 11.70 15.45
C VAL A 328 -4.29 12.40 15.03
N LEU A 329 -4.33 13.67 14.62
CA LEU A 329 -3.12 14.44 14.27
C LEU A 329 -2.17 14.62 15.46
N VAL A 330 -2.70 15.03 16.62
CA VAL A 330 -1.89 15.31 17.81
C VAL A 330 -1.37 14.03 18.48
N ASN A 331 -2.13 12.93 18.45
CA ASN A 331 -1.65 11.65 18.95
C ASN A 331 -0.71 10.94 17.94
N GLY A 332 -0.95 11.08 16.63
CA GLY A 332 -0.02 10.64 15.58
C GLY A 332 1.35 11.32 15.69
N ALA A 333 1.41 12.61 16.04
CA ALA A 333 2.69 13.27 16.33
C ALA A 333 3.41 12.69 17.56
N LYS A 334 2.69 12.31 18.63
CA LYS A 334 3.28 11.64 19.80
C LYS A 334 3.80 10.25 19.43
N GLU A 335 3.05 9.51 18.61
CA GLU A 335 3.43 8.18 18.12
C GLU A 335 4.66 8.27 17.22
N ALA A 336 4.74 9.21 16.27
CA ALA A 336 5.92 9.42 15.41
C ALA A 336 7.17 9.74 16.24
N ASN A 337 7.02 10.55 17.30
CA ASN A 337 8.08 10.86 18.25
C ASN A 337 8.54 9.62 19.05
N ALA A 338 7.60 8.75 19.45
CA ALA A 338 7.91 7.49 20.12
C ALA A 338 8.58 6.46 19.19
N GLN A 339 8.13 6.36 17.93
CA GLN A 339 8.74 5.50 16.90
C GLN A 339 10.18 5.94 16.61
N ALA A 340 10.43 7.25 16.47
CA ALA A 340 11.77 7.80 16.28
C ALA A 340 12.72 7.56 17.48
N GLN A 341 12.20 7.19 18.65
CA GLN A 341 12.96 6.82 19.86
C GLN A 341 13.14 5.30 20.03
N ALA A 342 12.38 4.46 19.30
CA ALA A 342 12.28 3.02 19.55
C ALA A 342 13.61 2.27 19.38
N GLY A 343 14.52 2.78 18.54
CA GLY A 343 15.89 2.25 18.37
C GLY A 343 16.88 2.62 19.48
N GLY A 344 16.45 3.30 20.56
CA GLY A 344 17.32 3.78 21.63
C GLY A 344 18.20 4.99 21.27
N LEU A 345 18.02 5.54 20.07
CA LEU A 345 18.64 6.77 19.60
C LEU A 345 17.68 7.96 19.81
N PRO A 346 18.19 9.20 19.98
CA PRO A 346 17.34 10.38 19.92
C PRO A 346 16.78 10.60 18.50
N PRO A 347 15.58 11.19 18.34
CA PRO A 347 15.08 11.60 17.04
C PRO A 347 16.02 12.58 16.33
N LYS A 348 15.94 12.64 15.00
CA LYS A 348 16.68 13.62 14.18
C LYS A 348 16.16 15.06 14.31
N PHE A 349 15.09 15.26 15.07
CA PHE A 349 14.39 16.53 15.28
C PHE A 349 14.22 16.81 16.78
N ASP A 350 13.98 18.07 17.16
CA ASP A 350 13.63 18.43 18.53
C ASP A 350 12.24 17.86 18.87
N ALA A 351 12.23 16.83 19.70
CA ALA A 351 11.05 16.07 20.11
C ALA A 351 9.96 16.91 20.76
N THR A 352 10.31 17.98 21.48
CA THR A 352 9.35 18.88 22.16
C THR A 352 8.84 19.93 21.19
N ASN A 353 9.74 20.60 20.47
CA ASN A 353 9.39 21.61 19.46
C ASN A 353 8.48 21.02 18.38
N PHE A 354 8.75 19.79 17.93
CA PHE A 354 7.92 19.03 17.01
C PHE A 354 6.47 18.90 17.52
N THR A 355 6.26 18.39 18.74
CA THR A 355 4.91 18.24 19.30
C THR A 355 4.22 19.58 19.55
N ASP A 356 4.95 20.62 19.94
CA ASP A 356 4.41 21.96 20.16
C ASP A 356 3.98 22.64 18.84
N LYS A 357 4.79 22.51 17.78
CA LYS A 357 4.44 22.95 16.42
C LYS A 357 3.12 22.32 15.97
N ILE A 358 2.99 20.99 16.07
CA ILE A 358 1.75 20.29 15.70
C ILE A 358 0.58 20.72 16.57
N GLY A 359 0.78 20.87 17.88
CA GLY A 359 -0.25 21.37 18.81
C GLY A 359 -0.80 22.76 18.43
N LYS A 360 0.08 23.68 18.02
CA LYS A 360 -0.31 25.03 17.54
C LYS A 360 -0.97 24.98 16.15
N MET A 361 -0.52 24.09 15.25
CA MET A 361 -1.05 23.98 13.89
C MET A 361 -2.38 23.22 13.77
N ALA A 362 -2.71 22.36 14.73
CA ALA A 362 -3.75 21.35 14.55
C ALA A 362 -5.12 21.92 14.15
N ASP A 363 -5.56 23.05 14.72
CA ASP A 363 -6.83 23.70 14.33
C ASP A 363 -6.82 24.24 12.88
N THR A 364 -5.65 24.62 12.35
CA THR A 364 -5.50 25.04 10.94
C THR A 364 -5.56 23.84 10.01
N VAL A 365 -4.79 22.79 10.29
CA VAL A 365 -4.73 21.57 9.47
C VAL A 365 -6.10 20.88 9.42
N THR A 366 -6.79 20.79 10.56
CA THR A 366 -8.09 20.13 10.66
C THR A 366 -9.23 20.94 10.06
N ALA A 367 -9.14 22.28 10.01
CA ALA A 367 -10.10 23.10 9.27
C ALA A 367 -10.00 22.87 7.75
N VAL A 368 -8.77 22.77 7.23
CA VAL A 368 -8.51 22.50 5.80
C VAL A 368 -8.93 21.08 5.41
N LEU A 369 -8.59 20.08 6.22
CA LEU A 369 -9.03 18.70 6.00
C LEU A 369 -10.54 18.54 6.14
N LYS A 370 -11.18 19.28 7.04
CA LYS A 370 -12.64 19.35 7.10
C LYS A 370 -13.24 19.92 5.82
N GLU A 371 -12.74 21.03 5.29
CA GLU A 371 -13.25 21.60 4.02
C GLU A 371 -13.09 20.59 2.87
N ALA A 372 -11.96 19.89 2.76
CA ALA A 372 -11.78 18.84 1.76
C ALA A 372 -12.80 17.70 1.92
N ALA A 373 -12.98 17.18 3.15
CA ALA A 373 -13.95 16.12 3.44
C ALA A 373 -15.41 16.56 3.21
N ASP A 374 -15.76 17.79 3.58
CA ASP A 374 -17.07 18.41 3.32
C ASP A 374 -17.32 18.53 1.82
N ASN A 375 -16.35 18.93 1.00
CA ASN A 375 -16.54 19.03 -0.45
C ASN A 375 -16.72 17.64 -1.11
N ILE A 376 -16.03 16.60 -0.62
CA ILE A 376 -16.27 15.20 -1.06
C ILE A 376 -17.71 14.77 -0.72
N ILE A 377 -18.16 14.99 0.52
CA ILE A 377 -19.53 14.67 0.96
C ILE A 377 -20.57 15.43 0.12
N ASN A 378 -20.32 16.72 -0.17
CA ASN A 378 -21.19 17.54 -1.00
C ASN A 378 -21.20 17.13 -2.48
N ALA A 379 -20.11 16.56 -3.01
CA ALA A 379 -20.09 15.99 -4.36
C ALA A 379 -20.91 14.69 -4.42
N VAL A 380 -20.67 13.77 -3.50
CA VAL A 380 -21.43 12.49 -3.39
C VAL A 380 -22.93 12.75 -3.25
N ASN A 381 -23.34 13.66 -2.35
CA ASN A 381 -24.75 13.99 -2.13
C ASN A 381 -25.44 14.65 -3.35
N LYS A 382 -24.68 15.25 -4.28
CA LYS A 382 -25.19 15.77 -5.56
C LYS A 382 -25.21 14.71 -6.67
N SER A 383 -24.43 13.65 -6.54
CA SER A 383 -24.25 12.63 -7.59
C SER A 383 -25.50 11.83 -7.93
N ASN A 384 -26.60 12.01 -7.18
CA ASN A 384 -27.95 11.55 -7.53
C ASN A 384 -28.42 12.00 -8.93
N THR A 385 -27.73 12.95 -9.57
CA THR A 385 -27.93 13.37 -10.97
C THR A 385 -26.66 13.40 -11.84
N GLU A 386 -25.51 12.93 -11.36
CA GLU A 386 -24.23 13.00 -12.10
C GLU A 386 -23.80 11.64 -12.69
N GLN A 387 -23.01 11.69 -13.76
CA GLN A 387 -22.32 10.50 -14.28
C GLN A 387 -21.22 10.07 -13.30
N PRO A 388 -21.03 8.77 -13.00
CA PRO A 388 -20.02 8.33 -12.02
C PRO A 388 -18.59 8.81 -12.30
N LEU A 389 -18.23 9.01 -13.57
CA LEU A 389 -16.93 9.55 -13.99
C LEU A 389 -16.77 11.05 -13.64
N THR A 390 -17.87 11.82 -13.62
CA THR A 390 -17.89 13.22 -13.19
C THR A 390 -17.70 13.32 -11.68
N LEU A 391 -18.34 12.46 -10.89
CA LEU A 391 -18.12 12.40 -9.45
C LEU A 391 -16.66 12.09 -9.12
N LEU A 392 -16.08 11.08 -9.79
CA LEU A 392 -14.67 10.72 -9.60
C LEU A 392 -13.74 11.90 -9.91
N LYS A 393 -13.94 12.58 -11.05
CA LYS A 393 -13.21 13.80 -11.42
C LYS A 393 -13.35 14.93 -10.39
N ASN A 394 -14.54 15.10 -9.81
CA ASN A 394 -14.78 16.07 -8.76
C ASN A 394 -14.00 15.71 -7.47
N MET A 395 -13.94 14.42 -7.12
CA MET A 395 -13.15 13.93 -5.99
C MET A 395 -11.63 14.07 -6.23
N ASP A 396 -11.14 13.70 -7.41
CA ASP A 396 -9.73 13.80 -7.80
C ASP A 396 -9.22 15.25 -7.75
N LYS A 397 -10.07 16.22 -8.14
CA LYS A 397 -9.81 17.66 -7.97
C LYS A 397 -9.65 18.08 -6.51
N ILE A 398 -10.49 17.54 -5.62
CA ILE A 398 -10.44 17.84 -4.17
C ILE A 398 -9.20 17.19 -3.53
N SER A 399 -8.87 15.95 -3.92
CA SER A 399 -7.66 15.26 -3.47
C SER A 399 -6.39 15.94 -3.99
N THR A 400 -6.38 16.43 -5.24
CA THR A 400 -5.29 17.25 -5.77
C THR A 400 -5.06 18.47 -4.89
N PHE A 401 -6.12 19.22 -4.59
CA PHE A 401 -6.05 20.41 -3.72
C PHE A 401 -5.56 20.06 -2.30
N ALA A 402 -6.12 19.03 -1.67
CA ALA A 402 -5.76 18.65 -0.31
C ALA A 402 -4.29 18.19 -0.22
N GLN A 403 -3.89 17.21 -1.05
CA GLN A 403 -2.58 16.58 -0.96
C GLN A 403 -1.43 17.44 -1.53
N ASN A 404 -1.70 18.28 -2.54
CA ASN A 404 -0.67 19.12 -3.16
C ASN A 404 -0.75 20.57 -2.70
N ASP A 405 -1.79 21.32 -3.07
CA ASP A 405 -1.83 22.78 -2.86
C ASP A 405 -1.83 23.12 -1.36
N ALA A 406 -2.81 22.58 -0.64
CA ALA A 406 -2.93 22.74 0.80
C ALA A 406 -1.80 22.00 1.54
N GLY A 407 -1.54 20.74 1.18
CA GLY A 407 -0.51 19.91 1.81
C GLY A 407 0.88 20.54 1.78
N LYS A 408 1.32 21.08 0.63
CA LYS A 408 2.64 21.72 0.48
C LYS A 408 2.68 23.10 1.15
N SER A 409 1.59 23.87 1.12
CA SER A 409 1.50 25.14 1.86
C SER A 409 1.55 24.94 3.39
N LEU A 410 0.86 23.92 3.91
CA LEU A 410 0.89 23.56 5.32
C LEU A 410 2.23 22.93 5.74
N GLN A 411 2.87 22.15 4.86
CA GLN A 411 4.24 21.64 5.07
C GLN A 411 5.23 22.80 5.25
N GLN A 412 5.23 23.77 4.33
CA GLN A 412 6.10 24.94 4.40
C GLN A 412 5.82 25.78 5.65
N ALA A 413 4.54 25.99 5.99
CA ALA A 413 4.15 26.68 7.22
C ALA A 413 4.65 25.96 8.48
N ALA A 414 4.73 24.62 8.48
CA ALA A 414 5.27 23.84 9.60
C ALA A 414 6.79 23.97 9.74
N ILE A 415 7.52 24.08 8.61
CA ILE A 415 8.97 24.34 8.60
C ILE A 415 9.25 25.72 9.20
N GLU A 416 8.60 26.76 8.65
CA GLU A 416 8.79 28.17 9.00
C GLU A 416 8.27 28.57 10.40
N LEU A 417 7.54 27.68 11.08
CA LEU A 417 6.86 27.98 12.34
C LEU A 417 7.84 28.27 13.50
N ASP A 418 8.00 29.54 13.90
CA ASP A 418 8.57 29.88 15.21
C ASP A 418 7.46 29.95 16.28
N ILE A 419 7.54 29.06 17.26
CA ILE A 419 6.60 29.00 18.38
C ILE A 419 6.86 30.07 19.47
N LYS A 420 7.91 30.90 19.33
CA LYS A 420 8.29 31.94 20.30
C LYS A 420 7.54 33.27 20.14
N ASP A 421 7.03 33.58 18.95
CA ASP A 421 6.19 34.76 18.70
C ASP A 421 4.73 34.32 18.47
N ASP A 422 3.98 34.20 19.56
CA ASP A 422 2.58 33.80 19.53
C ASP A 422 1.67 34.74 18.69
N ILE A 423 2.08 35.98 18.40
CA ILE A 423 1.31 36.96 17.63
C ILE A 423 1.56 36.75 16.13
N ALA A 424 2.84 36.65 15.72
CA ALA A 424 3.21 36.33 14.34
C ALA A 424 2.67 34.94 13.95
N LEU A 425 2.79 33.96 14.85
CA LEU A 425 2.27 32.60 14.73
C LEU A 425 0.77 32.58 14.43
N GLN A 426 -0.05 33.21 15.29
CA GLN A 426 -1.50 33.27 15.09
C GLN A 426 -1.87 33.95 13.78
N LYS A 427 -1.16 35.01 13.38
CA LYS A 427 -1.40 35.72 12.12
C LYS A 427 -1.07 34.85 10.90
N ALA A 428 0.04 34.10 10.93
CA ALA A 428 0.43 33.18 9.86
C ALA A 428 -0.60 32.05 9.69
N LEU A 429 -0.99 31.40 10.80
CA LEU A 429 -1.97 30.32 10.80
C LEU A 429 -3.37 30.79 10.34
N GLN A 430 -3.83 31.96 10.81
CA GLN A 430 -5.08 32.56 10.31
C GLN A 430 -5.05 32.90 8.81
N ASN A 431 -3.88 33.22 8.25
CA ASN A 431 -3.75 33.46 6.81
C ASN A 431 -3.81 32.15 6.02
N GLN A 432 -3.20 31.07 6.52
CA GLN A 432 -3.33 29.73 5.93
C GLN A 432 -4.79 29.27 5.92
N VAL A 433 -5.54 29.42 7.03
CA VAL A 433 -6.99 29.11 7.04
C VAL A 433 -7.77 29.91 5.99
N LYS A 434 -7.52 31.22 5.85
CA LYS A 434 -8.20 32.07 4.85
C LYS A 434 -7.87 31.69 3.40
N LEU A 435 -6.67 31.16 3.14
CA LEU A 435 -6.24 30.74 1.81
C LEU A 435 -6.75 29.34 1.45
N LEU A 436 -6.84 28.45 2.44
CA LEU A 436 -7.05 27.01 2.24
C LEU A 436 -8.44 26.50 2.67
N THR A 437 -9.38 27.39 3.00
CA THR A 437 -10.80 27.05 3.27
C THR A 437 -11.75 27.97 2.52
N GLY A 438 -13.05 27.64 2.50
CA GLY A 438 -14.10 28.51 1.97
C GLY A 438 -14.04 28.74 0.47
N LEU A 439 -14.26 29.99 0.04
CA LEU A 439 -14.30 30.34 -1.39
C LEU A 439 -12.95 30.19 -2.11
N PRO A 440 -11.80 30.62 -1.56
CA PRO A 440 -10.49 30.39 -2.18
C PRO A 440 -10.17 28.91 -2.41
N ALA A 441 -10.49 28.04 -1.43
CA ALA A 441 -10.32 26.59 -1.59
C ALA A 441 -11.17 26.03 -2.74
N LYS A 442 -12.45 26.44 -2.83
CA LYS A 442 -13.35 26.01 -3.91
C LYS A 442 -12.86 26.47 -5.28
N GLN A 443 -12.35 27.70 -5.39
CA GLN A 443 -11.73 28.19 -6.62
C GLN A 443 -10.45 27.42 -7.00
N ALA A 444 -9.63 27.01 -6.03
CA ALA A 444 -8.46 26.16 -6.31
C ALA A 444 -8.88 24.75 -6.80
N ILE A 445 -9.83 24.10 -6.13
CA ILE A 445 -10.42 22.81 -6.52
C ILE A 445 -11.03 22.87 -7.94
N GLU A 446 -11.78 23.92 -8.24
CA GLU A 446 -12.38 24.15 -9.57
C GLU A 446 -11.32 24.34 -10.67
N ASN A 447 -10.21 25.00 -10.37
CA ASN A 447 -9.10 25.22 -11.31
C ASN A 447 -8.19 23.99 -11.50
N ASN A 448 -8.13 23.05 -10.55
CA ASN A 448 -7.21 21.91 -10.65
C ASN A 448 -7.52 21.00 -11.86
N ASN A 449 -6.48 20.67 -12.63
CA ASN A 449 -6.60 19.86 -13.84
C ASN A 449 -6.26 18.39 -13.55
N VAL A 450 -7.18 17.48 -13.88
CA VAL A 450 -7.07 16.04 -13.60
C VAL A 450 -7.33 15.23 -14.87
N GLN A 451 -6.72 14.04 -14.96
CA GLN A 451 -6.75 13.15 -16.12
C GLN A 451 -7.89 12.12 -16.08
N THR A 452 -8.70 12.06 -15.02
CA THR A 452 -9.74 11.07 -14.74
C THR A 452 -10.56 10.61 -15.96
N GLU A 453 -11.15 11.57 -16.69
CA GLU A 453 -12.03 11.30 -17.85
C GLU A 453 -11.31 10.62 -19.02
N LYS A 454 -9.99 10.71 -19.07
CA LYS A 454 -9.12 10.08 -20.07
C LYS A 454 -8.51 8.78 -19.54
N ALA A 455 -8.00 8.79 -18.31
CA ALA A 455 -7.27 7.68 -17.73
C ALA A 455 -8.18 6.49 -17.41
N VAL A 456 -9.24 6.71 -16.62
CA VAL A 456 -10.07 5.63 -16.08
C VAL A 456 -10.74 4.79 -17.17
N PRO A 457 -11.37 5.37 -18.23
CA PRO A 457 -11.92 4.57 -19.32
C PRO A 457 -10.87 3.78 -20.10
N THR A 458 -9.65 4.32 -20.25
CA THR A 458 -8.54 3.64 -20.94
C THR A 458 -8.06 2.42 -20.16
N ILE A 459 -7.88 2.57 -18.86
CA ILE A 459 -7.41 1.52 -17.94
C ILE A 459 -8.45 0.39 -17.83
N LEU A 460 -9.73 0.74 -17.66
CA LEU A 460 -10.81 -0.25 -17.61
C LEU A 460 -10.97 -0.99 -18.95
N ALA A 461 -10.81 -0.29 -20.08
CA ALA A 461 -10.80 -0.94 -21.40
C ALA A 461 -9.63 -1.94 -21.55
N ALA A 462 -8.42 -1.55 -21.15
CA ALA A 462 -7.25 -2.44 -21.16
C ALA A 462 -7.47 -3.70 -20.31
N GLY A 463 -8.11 -3.56 -19.13
CA GLY A 463 -8.47 -4.69 -18.26
C GLY A 463 -9.47 -5.69 -18.87
N THR A 464 -10.22 -5.32 -19.92
CA THR A 464 -11.08 -6.27 -20.66
C THR A 464 -10.33 -7.06 -21.74
N GLN A 465 -9.15 -6.61 -22.15
CA GLN A 465 -8.32 -7.24 -23.19
C GLN A 465 -7.38 -8.29 -22.60
N ASN A 466 -7.95 -9.30 -21.95
CA ASN A 466 -7.20 -10.49 -21.54
C ASN A 466 -6.55 -11.14 -22.79
N PRO A 467 -5.28 -11.59 -22.75
CA PRO A 467 -4.57 -11.99 -23.97
C PRO A 467 -5.28 -13.15 -24.67
N VAL A 468 -5.38 -13.06 -25.99
CA VAL A 468 -5.99 -14.08 -26.85
C VAL A 468 -5.38 -15.44 -26.53
N GLN A 469 -6.20 -16.38 -26.04
CA GLN A 469 -5.76 -17.77 -25.85
C GLN A 469 -5.16 -18.28 -27.17
N PRO A 470 -3.98 -18.93 -27.16
CA PRO A 470 -3.47 -19.61 -28.33
C PRO A 470 -4.53 -20.58 -28.87
N ASN A 471 -5.00 -20.33 -30.09
CA ASN A 471 -6.07 -21.10 -30.72
C ASN A 471 -5.68 -22.59 -30.74
N PRO A 472 -6.43 -23.50 -30.07
CA PRO A 472 -6.08 -24.91 -30.02
C PRO A 472 -6.02 -25.60 -31.39
N ASN A 473 -6.62 -25.00 -32.42
CA ASN A 473 -6.79 -25.57 -33.76
C ASN A 473 -5.78 -25.06 -34.80
N ASN A 474 -4.50 -24.90 -34.44
CA ASN A 474 -3.42 -24.69 -35.43
C ASN A 474 -2.30 -25.74 -35.30
N PRO A 475 -2.44 -26.92 -35.93
CA PRO A 475 -1.42 -27.95 -35.89
C PRO A 475 -0.27 -27.67 -36.87
N ASN A 476 0.95 -27.61 -36.32
CA ASN A 476 2.23 -27.77 -37.01
C ASN A 476 2.69 -26.61 -37.92
N THR A 477 3.85 -26.02 -37.62
CA THR A 477 5.07 -26.30 -38.40
C THR A 477 6.35 -25.86 -37.69
N ASN A 478 7.21 -26.82 -37.34
CA ASN A 478 8.63 -26.57 -37.11
C ASN A 478 9.39 -26.57 -38.45
N SER A 479 10.26 -25.59 -38.70
CA SER A 479 11.51 -25.78 -39.46
C SER A 479 12.46 -24.57 -39.35
N PRO A 480 13.79 -24.75 -39.55
CA PRO A 480 14.80 -23.80 -39.11
C PRO A 480 15.32 -22.82 -40.19
N ASN A 481 16.11 -21.85 -39.71
CA ASN A 481 16.74 -20.74 -40.44
C ASN A 481 17.83 -21.17 -41.45
N THR A 482 17.94 -20.50 -42.61
CA THR A 482 19.13 -20.46 -43.51
C THR A 482 19.05 -19.23 -44.47
N PRO A 483 20.16 -18.78 -45.10
CA PRO A 483 20.39 -17.37 -45.48
C PRO A 483 19.88 -16.93 -46.90
N PRO A 484 19.93 -15.63 -47.26
CA PRO A 484 19.09 -15.05 -48.33
C PRO A 484 19.68 -15.06 -49.75
N GLY A 485 18.79 -14.98 -50.76
CA GLY A 485 19.17 -14.83 -52.17
C GLY A 485 18.08 -14.21 -53.08
N THR A 486 18.41 -13.04 -53.65
CA THR A 486 18.05 -12.49 -55.00
C THR A 486 16.67 -12.72 -55.65
N ASN A 487 16.06 -11.61 -56.10
CA ASN A 487 15.31 -11.34 -57.36
C ASN A 487 14.74 -12.55 -58.16
N ASN A 488 13.50 -12.53 -58.68
CA ASN A 488 12.93 -11.47 -59.52
C ASN A 488 11.40 -11.62 -59.76
N SER A 489 10.79 -10.61 -60.38
CA SER A 489 9.41 -10.49 -60.91
C SER A 489 8.81 -11.71 -61.63
N THR A 490 7.52 -11.98 -61.40
CA THR A 490 6.50 -12.02 -62.50
C THR A 490 5.05 -11.97 -61.97
N ALA A 491 4.18 -11.29 -62.72
CA ALA A 491 2.71 -11.36 -62.64
C ALA A 491 2.16 -11.69 -64.06
N PRO A 492 0.88 -12.11 -64.23
CA PRO A 492 -0.09 -11.15 -64.78
C PRO A 492 -1.60 -11.40 -64.49
N ASN A 493 -2.42 -10.32 -64.55
CA ASN A 493 -3.85 -10.21 -64.96
C ASN A 493 -4.95 -11.09 -64.29
N ALA A 494 -6.24 -10.72 -64.26
CA ALA A 494 -7.04 -9.48 -64.49
C ALA A 494 -8.36 -9.63 -63.67
N ASN A 495 -9.33 -8.71 -63.50
CA ASN A 495 -9.92 -7.62 -64.32
C ASN A 495 -10.55 -6.58 -63.34
N ASP A 496 -10.52 -5.25 -63.59
CA ASP A 496 -11.60 -4.41 -64.18
C ASP A 496 -12.82 -4.15 -63.24
N SER A 497 -13.41 -2.96 -63.03
CA SER A 497 -13.40 -1.65 -63.75
C SER A 497 -13.70 -0.43 -62.82
N GLY A 498 -13.47 0.82 -63.27
CA GLY A 498 -14.13 2.05 -62.74
C GLY A 498 -13.23 3.25 -62.34
N THR A 499 -13.46 4.45 -62.93
CA THR A 499 -12.71 5.74 -62.72
C THR A 499 -13.38 6.88 -63.54
N PRO A 500 -12.97 8.18 -63.54
CA PRO A 500 -12.21 9.07 -62.62
C PRO A 500 -12.99 10.45 -62.45
N PRO A 501 -12.45 11.71 -62.57
CA PRO A 501 -11.15 12.35 -62.24
C PRO A 501 -11.20 13.73 -61.49
N SER A 502 -10.10 14.12 -60.82
CA SER A 502 -9.43 15.47 -60.87
C SER A 502 -8.31 15.53 -59.79
N THR A 503 -7.13 16.18 -59.86
CA THR A 503 -6.44 17.20 -60.70
C THR A 503 -6.57 18.68 -60.29
N ALA A 504 -5.66 19.19 -59.43
CA ALA A 504 -4.94 20.49 -59.58
C ALA A 504 -3.96 20.81 -58.43
N THR A 505 -2.90 21.56 -58.74
CA THR A 505 -1.99 22.37 -57.87
C THR A 505 -2.23 23.87 -58.20
N PRO A 506 -1.54 24.92 -57.66
CA PRO A 506 -0.60 25.12 -56.53
C PRO A 506 -1.07 26.36 -55.66
N PRO A 507 -0.32 27.43 -55.25
CA PRO A 507 1.11 27.62 -54.88
C PRO A 507 1.41 28.50 -53.62
N ASN A 508 2.71 28.58 -53.27
CA ASN A 508 3.52 29.74 -52.80
C ASN A 508 3.57 30.31 -51.35
N SER A 509 4.82 30.39 -50.87
CA SER A 509 5.50 31.49 -50.14
C SER A 509 4.88 32.21 -48.93
N ASN A 510 5.62 32.19 -47.80
CA ASN A 510 6.46 33.35 -47.45
C ASN A 510 7.68 32.97 -46.58
N ASN A 511 8.74 33.77 -46.66
CA ASN A 511 10.02 33.61 -45.93
C ASN A 511 10.52 35.01 -45.52
N PRO A 512 11.10 35.20 -44.32
CA PRO A 512 12.58 35.28 -44.24
C PRO A 512 13.15 34.40 -43.09
N ASN A 513 14.27 33.68 -43.24
CA ASN A 513 15.66 34.11 -43.54
C ASN A 513 16.23 34.93 -42.35
N THR A 514 17.36 34.59 -41.71
CA THR A 514 18.60 33.96 -42.22
C THR A 514 19.33 33.13 -41.12
N ASN A 515 20.22 32.20 -41.54
CA ASN A 515 21.55 31.88 -40.97
C ASN A 515 21.71 31.58 -39.46
N SER A 516 22.65 30.76 -38.96
CA SER A 516 23.61 29.73 -39.41
C SER A 516 24.48 29.40 -38.16
N PRO A 517 25.42 28.44 -38.17
CA PRO A 517 25.70 27.64 -36.97
C PRO A 517 27.12 27.84 -36.36
N ASN A 518 27.54 26.82 -35.61
CA ASN A 518 28.88 26.48 -35.11
C ASN A 518 29.32 26.94 -33.71
N THR A 519 30.19 26.10 -33.14
CA THR A 519 30.89 26.23 -31.85
C THR A 519 32.13 27.12 -31.93
N PRO A 520 32.56 27.69 -30.79
CA PRO A 520 33.96 28.08 -30.58
C PRO A 520 34.63 27.28 -29.43
N PRO A 521 35.98 27.23 -29.36
CA PRO A 521 36.76 26.51 -28.34
C PRO A 521 37.25 27.40 -27.19
N GLY A 522 37.96 26.82 -26.21
CA GLY A 522 38.64 27.56 -25.11
C GLY A 522 40.16 27.64 -25.24
N THR A 523 40.83 28.42 -24.38
CA THR A 523 42.29 28.38 -24.15
C THR A 523 42.75 29.13 -22.87
N ASN A 524 43.77 28.58 -22.21
CA ASN A 524 44.90 29.26 -21.53
C ASN A 524 44.73 30.21 -20.30
N ASN A 525 45.12 29.66 -19.13
CA ASN A 525 46.44 29.88 -18.49
C ASN A 525 46.55 30.75 -17.19
N SER A 526 46.91 30.05 -16.10
CA SER A 526 47.83 30.40 -14.98
C SER A 526 47.84 31.80 -14.34
N THR A 527 47.64 31.82 -13.00
CA THR A 527 48.77 32.18 -12.09
C THR A 527 48.54 31.71 -10.64
N ALA A 528 49.56 31.07 -10.07
CA ALA A 528 49.80 30.88 -8.64
C ALA A 528 51.32 31.06 -8.40
N PRO A 529 51.76 31.55 -7.22
CA PRO A 529 52.19 30.65 -6.14
C PRO A 529 51.85 31.25 -4.73
N ASN A 530 52.12 30.67 -3.55
CA ASN A 530 52.72 29.41 -3.07
C ASN A 530 52.11 29.12 -1.65
N THR A 531 52.45 28.13 -0.80
CA THR A 531 53.54 27.13 -0.70
C THR A 531 53.07 25.97 0.24
N ASN A 532 53.72 24.80 0.14
CA ASN A 532 54.13 23.83 1.18
C ASN A 532 53.28 23.52 2.45
N ASP A 533 53.29 22.30 3.01
CA ASP A 533 53.61 20.95 2.48
C ASP A 533 53.13 19.83 3.47
N SER A 534 53.04 18.60 2.97
CA SER A 534 53.10 17.27 3.62
C SER A 534 52.95 17.07 5.16
N GLY A 535 52.25 16.00 5.55
CA GLY A 535 52.57 15.25 6.79
C GLY A 535 51.44 14.43 7.41
N THR A 536 51.39 13.12 7.17
CA THR A 536 50.47 12.16 7.84
C THR A 536 51.27 11.10 8.66
N PRO A 537 50.63 10.16 9.40
CA PRO A 537 50.76 9.99 10.85
C PRO A 537 51.84 8.96 11.28
N PRO A 538 51.94 8.60 12.58
CA PRO A 538 51.26 7.37 13.04
C PRO A 538 50.73 7.42 14.52
N SER A 539 50.30 6.27 15.06
CA SER A 539 49.71 6.11 16.41
C SER A 539 50.45 5.07 17.28
N THR A 540 50.45 5.23 18.62
CA THR A 540 50.80 4.18 19.61
C THR A 540 50.32 4.45 21.05
N THR A 541 49.48 3.54 21.58
CA THR A 541 49.50 2.91 22.94
C THR A 541 49.90 3.65 24.25
N THR A 542 48.90 3.91 25.12
CA THR A 542 48.79 3.57 26.58
C THR A 542 49.81 4.10 27.67
N PRO A 543 49.49 4.06 29.00
CA PRO A 543 49.95 5.05 30.01
C PRO A 543 50.94 4.52 31.09
N PRO A 544 51.32 5.33 32.11
CA PRO A 544 50.74 5.07 33.46
C PRO A 544 50.53 6.28 34.43
N ASN A 545 49.79 5.97 35.51
CA ASN A 545 49.39 6.67 36.75
C ASN A 545 50.47 7.48 37.54
N SER A 546 50.12 8.63 38.15
CA SER A 546 50.08 8.85 39.64
C SER A 546 50.14 10.31 40.21
N ASN A 547 49.54 10.46 41.41
CA ASN A 547 49.81 11.37 42.54
C ASN A 547 49.24 12.82 42.69
N ASN A 548 48.27 12.86 43.63
CA ASN A 548 47.78 13.91 44.54
C ASN A 548 48.89 14.66 45.34
N PRO A 549 48.71 15.93 45.78
CA PRO A 549 48.10 16.28 47.10
C PRO A 549 47.09 17.47 47.01
N ASN A 550 46.25 17.84 48.00
CA ASN A 550 46.47 17.89 49.46
C ASN A 550 45.15 17.92 50.31
N THR A 551 45.29 17.85 51.63
CA THR A 551 44.28 17.57 52.68
C THR A 551 43.28 18.68 53.07
N ASN A 552 42.08 18.28 53.53
CA ASN A 552 41.61 18.64 54.89
C ASN A 552 40.52 17.66 55.43
N SER A 553 40.38 17.58 56.77
CA SER A 553 39.48 16.70 57.56
C SER A 553 38.98 17.46 58.82
N PRO A 554 38.14 16.98 59.77
CA PRO A 554 37.72 15.60 60.16
C PRO A 554 36.20 15.31 59.93
N ASN A 555 35.60 14.10 59.98
CA ASN A 555 35.85 12.78 60.62
C ASN A 555 35.12 12.52 61.97
N THR A 556 34.02 11.75 61.97
CA THR A 556 33.58 10.75 63.00
C THR A 556 32.29 10.00 62.56
N PRO A 557 31.95 8.79 63.06
CA PRO A 557 31.13 7.80 62.32
C PRO A 557 29.91 7.19 63.11
N PRO A 558 29.61 5.86 63.24
CA PRO A 558 28.21 5.39 63.02
C PRO A 558 27.53 4.52 64.12
N GLY A 559 26.19 4.43 64.07
CA GLY A 559 25.40 3.20 64.35
C GLY A 559 25.02 2.82 65.80
N THR A 560 23.75 2.40 65.99
CA THR A 560 23.15 1.66 67.13
C THR A 560 21.77 1.08 66.72
N ASN A 561 21.20 -0.02 67.25
CA ASN A 561 21.75 -1.21 67.93
C ASN A 561 20.67 -2.33 68.03
N ASN A 562 21.08 -3.62 67.98
CA ASN A 562 20.36 -4.84 68.44
C ASN A 562 19.02 -5.23 67.74
N SER A 563 18.53 -6.49 67.80
CA SER A 563 18.88 -7.67 68.61
C SER A 563 18.62 -9.04 67.94
N THR A 564 19.42 -10.06 68.28
CA THR A 564 19.12 -11.53 68.35
C THR A 564 18.71 -12.34 67.10
N ALA A 565 19.39 -13.49 66.94
CA ALA A 565 19.05 -14.67 66.10
C ALA A 565 18.61 -15.85 67.03
N PRO A 566 18.53 -17.16 66.65
CA PRO A 566 18.76 -17.83 65.35
C PRO A 566 17.76 -18.97 64.95
N ASN A 567 17.87 -19.53 63.72
CA ASN A 567 18.35 -20.91 63.44
C ASN A 567 17.76 -21.63 62.19
N ALA A 568 18.63 -22.45 61.58
CA ALA A 568 18.59 -23.44 60.47
C ALA A 568 17.29 -24.08 59.89
N ASN A 569 17.40 -24.39 58.57
CA ASN A 569 16.91 -25.60 57.83
C ASN A 569 15.38 -25.89 57.74
N ASP A 570 14.84 -26.74 56.84
CA ASP A 570 15.41 -27.64 55.81
C ASP A 570 14.47 -27.83 54.58
N SER A 571 14.92 -28.67 53.62
CA SER A 571 14.26 -29.35 52.48
C SER A 571 12.72 -29.56 52.46
N GLY A 572 12.12 -29.67 51.26
CA GLY A 572 10.94 -30.54 51.07
C GLY A 572 10.01 -30.31 49.85
N THR A 573 10.10 -31.17 48.83
CA THR A 573 9.01 -31.57 47.89
C THR A 573 8.67 -33.07 48.13
N PRO A 574 7.65 -33.73 47.52
CA PRO A 574 6.51 -33.28 46.69
C PRO A 574 5.08 -33.71 47.21
N PRO A 575 4.23 -34.57 46.57
CA PRO A 575 3.08 -34.20 45.70
C PRO A 575 1.66 -34.74 46.09
N SER A 576 0.66 -34.47 45.23
CA SER A 576 -0.38 -35.41 44.70
C SER A 576 -1.90 -35.34 45.10
N THR A 577 -2.74 -35.51 44.06
CA THR A 577 -4.05 -36.22 43.94
C THR A 577 -5.35 -35.87 44.73
N ALA A 578 -6.40 -35.52 43.95
CA ALA A 578 -7.76 -36.10 43.87
C ALA A 578 -8.84 -36.05 45.02
N THR A 579 -9.89 -35.22 44.81
CA THR A 579 -11.36 -35.52 44.65
C THR A 579 -12.02 -36.76 45.31
N PRO A 580 -13.36 -36.78 45.59
CA PRO A 580 -14.27 -35.93 46.43
C PRO A 580 -14.97 -36.78 47.55
N PRO A 581 -16.09 -36.37 48.25
CA PRO A 581 -17.47 -36.55 47.72
C PRO A 581 -18.65 -35.66 48.25
N ASN A 582 -19.63 -35.42 47.36
CA ASN A 582 -21.12 -35.44 47.51
C ASN A 582 -21.85 -35.12 48.85
N SER A 583 -22.89 -34.26 48.81
CA SER A 583 -24.28 -34.61 49.27
C SER A 583 -25.38 -33.54 49.06
N ASN A 584 -26.62 -34.04 48.93
CA ASN A 584 -27.95 -33.41 49.16
C ASN A 584 -28.58 -32.43 48.14
N ASN A 585 -29.55 -32.99 47.41
CA ASN A 585 -30.69 -32.36 46.70
C ASN A 585 -32.00 -32.61 47.50
N PRO A 586 -33.08 -31.81 47.33
CA PRO A 586 -34.29 -32.34 46.65
C PRO A 586 -34.92 -31.34 45.65
N ASN A 587 -35.26 -31.73 44.40
CA ASN A 587 -36.47 -32.46 43.94
C ASN A 587 -37.81 -31.71 44.17
N THR A 588 -38.79 -31.62 43.24
CA THR A 588 -39.04 -32.17 41.86
C THR A 588 -40.20 -31.33 41.21
N ASN A 589 -40.71 -31.46 39.97
CA ASN A 589 -40.64 -32.48 38.90
C ASN A 589 -40.91 -31.87 37.48
N SER A 590 -41.14 -32.70 36.46
CA SER A 590 -41.76 -32.39 35.14
C SER A 590 -42.83 -33.48 34.80
N PRO A 591 -43.24 -33.83 33.55
CA PRO A 591 -43.40 -33.11 32.25
C PRO A 591 -44.79 -33.38 31.55
N ASN A 592 -45.09 -32.76 30.37
CA ASN A 592 -45.74 -33.36 29.14
C ASN A 592 -46.43 -32.36 28.16
N THR A 593 -46.79 -32.83 26.95
CA THR A 593 -47.35 -32.12 25.76
C THR A 593 -48.24 -33.04 24.88
N PRO A 594 -49.00 -32.59 23.83
CA PRO A 594 -49.61 -31.28 23.51
C PRO A 594 -51.18 -31.38 23.52
N PRO A 595 -52.03 -31.58 22.46
CA PRO A 595 -52.05 -31.30 20.99
C PRO A 595 -53.35 -30.60 20.40
N SER A 596 -53.25 -30.02 19.18
CA SER A 596 -54.37 -29.67 18.23
C SER A 596 -55.33 -28.51 18.62
N THR A 597 -56.00 -27.71 17.74
CA THR A 597 -56.46 -27.84 16.32
C THR A 597 -56.49 -26.52 15.49
N ASN A 598 -56.50 -26.65 14.14
CA ASN A 598 -57.13 -25.83 13.06
C ASN A 598 -57.07 -24.27 12.95
N ASN A 599 -56.21 -23.75 12.05
CA ASN A 599 -56.46 -23.12 10.70
C ASN A 599 -57.92 -22.69 10.27
N PRO A 600 -58.14 -21.86 9.19
CA PRO A 600 -57.35 -20.78 8.53
C PRO A 600 -58.18 -19.55 7.97
N ILE A 601 -57.56 -18.71 7.09
CA ILE A 601 -58.14 -17.82 6.02
C ILE A 601 -58.55 -16.36 6.37
N ALA A 602 -58.23 -15.43 5.45
CA ALA A 602 -58.80 -14.08 5.27
C ALA A 602 -59.37 -13.93 3.84
N PRO A 603 -60.39 -13.09 3.58
CA PRO A 603 -60.16 -11.92 2.70
C PRO A 603 -61.16 -10.71 2.78
N THR A 604 -60.75 -9.57 2.19
CA THR A 604 -61.53 -8.58 1.38
C THR A 604 -62.70 -7.74 1.92
N ASN A 605 -62.78 -6.53 1.33
CA ASN A 605 -63.94 -5.62 1.10
C ASN A 605 -64.51 -4.85 2.33
N ASP A 606 -64.85 -3.55 2.28
CA ASP A 606 -65.35 -2.58 1.26
C ASP A 606 -66.86 -2.26 1.46
N SER A 607 -67.29 -1.05 1.06
CA SER A 607 -68.48 -0.30 1.49
C SER A 607 -68.34 0.37 2.88
N GLY A 608 -68.75 1.63 3.10
CA GLY A 608 -69.26 2.64 2.16
C GLY A 608 -70.42 3.46 2.75
N ALA A 609 -70.18 4.74 3.07
CA ALA A 609 -71.24 5.68 3.47
C ALA A 609 -70.84 7.12 3.06
N LEU A 610 -71.75 7.83 2.39
CA LEU A 610 -71.56 9.19 1.87
C LEU A 610 -72.19 10.23 2.80
N SER A 611 -71.61 11.43 2.84
CA SER A 611 -72.34 12.67 3.10
C SER A 611 -71.60 13.86 2.48
N ASP A 612 -72.19 14.47 1.45
CA ASP A 612 -71.73 15.72 0.86
C ASP A 612 -71.87 16.91 1.82
N THR A 613 -71.00 17.91 1.70
CA THR A 613 -71.44 19.28 1.38
C THR A 613 -70.30 20.14 0.84
N GLN A 614 -70.63 21.00 -0.13
CA GLN A 614 -69.69 21.78 -0.93
C GLN A 614 -69.17 23.03 -0.19
N LEU A 615 -67.98 23.52 -0.59
CA LEU A 615 -67.83 24.80 -1.30
C LEU A 615 -66.41 24.87 -1.95
N PRO A 616 -66.23 25.54 -3.11
CA PRO A 616 -64.98 25.47 -3.90
C PRO A 616 -64.03 26.65 -3.70
N HIS A 617 -62.78 26.48 -4.13
CA HIS A 617 -61.85 27.58 -4.43
C HIS A 617 -61.65 27.69 -5.95
N ASP A 618 -61.99 28.84 -6.53
CA ASP A 618 -61.87 29.14 -7.96
C ASP A 618 -61.29 30.56 -8.14
N ALA A 619 -60.07 30.67 -8.70
CA ALA A 619 -59.49 31.89 -9.30
C ALA A 619 -58.13 31.56 -9.98
N PRO A 620 -57.89 31.89 -11.27
CA PRO A 620 -56.70 31.44 -11.99
C PRO A 620 -55.76 32.62 -12.45
N PRO A 621 -55.11 32.69 -13.64
CA PRO A 621 -53.70 33.12 -13.73
C PRO A 621 -53.46 34.45 -14.48
N LEU A 622 -52.19 34.85 -14.67
CA LEU A 622 -51.81 36.05 -15.44
C LEU A 622 -50.62 35.86 -16.39
N ILE A 623 -50.68 36.56 -17.53
CA ILE A 623 -49.73 36.58 -18.67
C ILE A 623 -49.79 38.00 -19.29
N GLY A 624 -48.73 38.62 -19.82
CA GLY A 624 -47.31 38.23 -19.88
C GLY A 624 -46.64 38.57 -21.22
N VAL A 625 -45.30 38.48 -21.25
CA VAL A 625 -44.38 38.61 -22.43
C VAL A 625 -44.17 40.04 -23.01
N VAL A 626 -42.91 40.27 -23.42
CA VAL A 626 -42.39 41.12 -24.54
C VAL A 626 -41.38 42.21 -24.14
N GLY A 627 -40.19 42.15 -24.75
CA GLY A 627 -39.41 43.34 -25.15
C GLY A 627 -38.09 43.62 -24.42
N THR A 628 -36.96 43.47 -25.14
CA THR A 628 -35.74 44.27 -24.92
C THR A 628 -35.73 45.45 -25.91
N PRO A 629 -34.95 46.51 -25.66
CA PRO A 629 -33.63 46.59 -26.30
C PRO A 629 -32.51 47.18 -25.41
N ASN A 630 -31.31 47.31 -25.99
CA ASN A 630 -30.09 47.87 -25.39
C ASN A 630 -30.24 49.32 -24.89
N ASP A 631 -29.33 49.76 -24.01
CA ASP A 631 -28.44 50.86 -24.38
C ASP A 631 -27.05 50.78 -23.70
N HIS A 632 -26.10 51.59 -24.16
CA HIS A 632 -24.69 51.67 -23.72
C HIS A 632 -24.43 52.89 -22.80
N ILE A 633 -23.15 53.28 -22.63
CA ILE A 633 -22.65 54.50 -21.94
C ILE A 633 -22.54 54.33 -20.40
N ALA A 634 -21.38 54.52 -19.75
CA ALA A 634 -20.01 54.85 -20.21
C ALA A 634 -18.95 54.04 -19.44
#